data_AF-A0A2V5YZI9-F1
#
_entry.id   AF-A0A2V5YZI9-F1
#
_cell.length_a   1.000
_cell.length_b   1.000
_cell.length_c   1.000
_cell.angle_alpha   90.00
_cell.angle_beta   90.00
_cell.angle_gamma   90.00
#
_symmetry.space_group_name_H-M   'P 1'
#
loop_
_entity.id
_entity.type
_entity.pdbx_description
1 polymer ?
#
loop_
_entity_poly.entity_id
_entity_poly.type
_entity_poly.pdbx_seq_one_letter_code
_entity_poly.pdbx_strand_id
1 'polypeptide(L)'
;MKKTAKTALANRSETKVAVVGGSGYVGEELVRLLLRHPYADLAAVTSRQFAGKTLADIFPRLSHHQKAGDLRFGASDPAQLAQIAQIIFLALPHGFAAEFAKPLLENGARIVDLSADFRTTDPRVYKEFYGNDHPAPELLGKAVYGLPEIYRAEISHANLVACPGCYPTSILLPLLPLIGEKAISLPSILVTSLSGVTGAGRKVETDYLFAECNESIRPYGVPKHRHLSEIEHQLSALAGEKVTIQFTPHLVPVNRGIITTIYVDLSKEIDADSIASIYQKAYGDEPFVRLLGAERFPDTKNVSGTNFIDIAWRLDLRTGRAILMSSIDNIVKGASGQAIQCFNLMHGYPETEGLL
;
A
#
# COMPACT_ATOMS: atom_id res chain seq x y z
N MET A 1 -5.81 -34.98 -5.26
CA MET A 1 -5.01 -33.78 -5.62
C MET A 1 -4.60 -32.87 -4.45
N LYS A 2 -5.24 -32.89 -3.26
CA LYS A 2 -4.83 -32.03 -2.11
C LYS A 2 -3.58 -32.48 -1.31
N LYS A 3 -3.11 -33.72 -1.48
CA LYS A 3 -1.90 -34.23 -0.78
C LYS A 3 -0.58 -33.84 -1.46
N THR A 4 -0.58 -33.64 -2.78
CA THR A 4 0.65 -33.35 -3.56
C THR A 4 1.14 -31.91 -3.43
N ALA A 5 0.25 -30.93 -3.19
CA ALA A 5 0.66 -29.53 -2.97
C ALA A 5 1.34 -29.32 -1.61
N LYS A 6 0.91 -30.04 -0.55
CA LYS A 6 1.57 -29.96 0.78
C LYS A 6 2.97 -30.57 0.79
N THR A 7 3.28 -31.50 -0.11
CA THR A 7 4.60 -32.15 -0.17
C THR A 7 5.63 -31.30 -0.94
N ALA A 8 5.20 -30.44 -1.86
CA ALA A 8 6.08 -29.50 -2.56
C ALA A 8 6.47 -28.27 -1.69
N LEU A 9 5.72 -28.01 -0.62
CA LEU A 9 5.90 -26.87 0.28
C LEU A 9 7.01 -27.07 1.33
N ALA A 10 7.41 -28.30 1.60
CA ALA A 10 8.39 -28.63 2.64
C ALA A 10 9.87 -28.42 2.21
N ASN A 11 10.12 -27.99 0.97
CA ASN A 11 11.48 -27.94 0.38
C ASN A 11 11.95 -26.54 -0.06
N ARG A 12 11.20 -25.45 0.23
CA ARG A 12 11.72 -24.10 0.02
C ARG A 12 12.32 -23.58 1.32
N SER A 13 13.62 -23.26 1.30
CA SER A 13 14.28 -22.54 2.38
C SER A 13 13.60 -21.18 2.60
N GLU A 14 13.37 -20.79 3.85
CA GLU A 14 12.82 -19.47 4.19
C GLU A 14 13.67 -18.34 3.56
N THR A 15 13.01 -17.37 2.94
CA THR A 15 13.68 -16.17 2.42
C THR A 15 14.05 -15.26 3.58
N LYS A 16 15.33 -14.96 3.73
CA LYS A 16 15.79 -13.98 4.71
C LYS A 16 15.34 -12.58 4.32
N VAL A 17 14.62 -11.92 5.23
CA VAL A 17 14.11 -10.56 5.04
C VAL A 17 14.56 -9.64 6.15
N ALA A 18 14.68 -8.35 5.86
CA ALA A 18 14.93 -7.32 6.86
C ALA A 18 13.94 -6.17 6.75
N VAL A 19 13.64 -5.53 7.89
CA VAL A 19 12.75 -4.36 7.98
C VAL A 19 13.55 -3.17 8.48
N VAL A 20 13.73 -2.17 7.62
CA VAL A 20 14.34 -0.89 8.00
C VAL A 20 13.25 0.07 8.47
N GLY A 21 13.35 0.59 9.69
CA GLY A 21 12.31 1.46 10.27
C GLY A 21 11.15 0.70 10.92
N GLY A 22 11.44 -0.44 11.56
CA GLY A 22 10.41 -1.33 12.11
C GLY A 22 9.60 -0.82 13.30
N SER A 23 9.87 0.40 13.81
CA SER A 23 9.25 0.92 15.04
C SER A 23 8.00 1.77 14.85
N GLY A 24 7.70 2.19 13.61
CA GLY A 24 6.44 2.87 13.25
C GLY A 24 5.28 1.89 13.08
N TYR A 25 4.05 2.38 12.90
CA TYR A 25 2.87 1.50 12.77
C TYR A 25 2.93 0.57 11.56
N VAL A 26 3.38 1.06 10.40
CA VAL A 26 3.59 0.23 9.20
C VAL A 26 4.70 -0.80 9.43
N GLY A 27 5.84 -0.37 9.99
CA GLY A 27 6.94 -1.28 10.30
C GLY A 27 6.54 -2.37 11.29
N GLU A 28 5.75 -2.03 12.30
CA GLU A 28 5.22 -2.98 13.26
C GLU A 28 4.25 -3.98 12.63
N GLU A 29 3.32 -3.50 11.81
CA GLU A 29 2.36 -4.36 11.11
C GLU A 29 3.08 -5.33 10.16
N LEU A 30 4.12 -4.84 9.48
CA LEU A 30 4.99 -5.67 8.65
C LEU A 30 5.73 -6.74 9.46
N VAL A 31 6.31 -6.39 10.61
CA VAL A 31 6.93 -7.35 11.53
C VAL A 31 5.91 -8.40 12.00
N ARG A 32 4.70 -7.99 12.36
CA ARG A 32 3.61 -8.90 12.76
C ARG A 32 3.27 -9.91 11.66
N LEU A 33 3.20 -9.46 10.41
CA LEU A 33 2.92 -10.33 9.26
C LEU A 33 4.10 -11.28 8.96
N LEU A 34 5.32 -10.76 8.93
CA LEU A 34 6.54 -11.55 8.64
C LEU A 34 6.81 -12.63 9.69
N LEU A 35 6.56 -12.36 10.98
CA LEU A 35 6.72 -13.35 12.06
C LEU A 35 5.78 -14.56 11.92
N ARG A 36 4.72 -14.45 11.11
CA ARG A 36 3.74 -15.53 10.86
C ARG A 36 3.86 -16.13 9.46
N HIS A 37 4.71 -15.58 8.61
CA HIS A 37 4.78 -15.94 7.21
C HIS A 37 5.68 -17.18 7.02
N PRO A 38 5.16 -18.30 6.48
CA PRO A 38 5.89 -19.58 6.46
C PRO A 38 7.10 -19.63 5.53
N TYR A 39 7.23 -18.69 4.59
CA TYR A 39 8.40 -18.60 3.71
C TYR A 39 9.32 -17.40 4.01
N ALA A 40 9.12 -16.69 5.13
CA ALA A 40 9.93 -15.52 5.47
C ALA A 40 10.68 -15.70 6.80
N ASP A 41 12.00 -15.58 6.74
CA ASP A 41 12.89 -15.53 7.89
C ASP A 41 13.22 -14.06 8.20
N LEU A 42 12.50 -13.44 9.13
CA LEU A 42 12.81 -12.07 9.59
C LEU A 42 14.19 -12.00 10.28
N ALA A 43 15.24 -11.72 9.52
CA ALA A 43 16.63 -11.77 9.96
C ALA A 43 17.07 -10.49 10.69
N ALA A 44 16.48 -9.34 10.36
CA ALA A 44 16.80 -8.07 11.01
C ALA A 44 15.61 -7.11 11.03
N VAL A 45 15.54 -6.31 12.10
CA VAL A 45 14.66 -5.15 12.20
C VAL A 45 15.50 -4.00 12.73
N THR A 46 15.37 -2.80 12.15
CA THR A 46 16.18 -1.66 12.55
C THR A 46 15.33 -0.54 13.13
N SER A 47 15.89 0.15 14.12
CA SER A 47 15.32 1.37 14.70
C SER A 47 16.42 2.16 15.38
N ARG A 48 16.51 3.47 15.08
CA ARG A 48 17.44 4.37 15.78
C ARG A 48 17.00 4.58 17.24
N GLN A 49 15.70 4.62 17.49
CA GLN A 49 15.14 4.94 18.81
C GLN A 49 15.23 3.76 19.80
N PHE A 50 15.11 2.53 19.30
CA PHE A 50 14.99 1.34 20.14
C PHE A 50 16.17 0.36 20.02
N ALA A 51 17.31 0.83 19.53
CA ALA A 51 18.50 0.01 19.33
C ALA A 51 18.83 -0.85 20.58
N GLY A 52 19.08 -2.14 20.36
CA GLY A 52 19.39 -3.12 21.40
C GLY A 52 18.19 -3.66 22.18
N LYS A 53 16.99 -3.07 22.08
CA LYS A 53 15.76 -3.62 22.67
C LYS A 53 15.21 -4.75 21.80
N THR A 54 14.54 -5.72 22.42
CA THR A 54 13.89 -6.81 21.69
C THR A 54 12.59 -6.33 21.03
N LEU A 55 12.09 -7.07 20.04
CA LEU A 55 10.75 -6.80 19.51
C LEU A 55 9.68 -6.91 20.59
N ALA A 56 9.79 -7.88 21.50
CA ALA A 56 8.85 -8.07 22.61
C ALA A 56 8.85 -6.89 23.61
N ASP A 57 10.01 -6.25 23.84
CA ASP A 57 10.10 -5.06 24.71
C ASP A 57 9.27 -3.88 24.15
N ILE A 58 9.28 -3.71 22.82
CA ILE A 58 8.65 -2.57 22.13
C ILE A 58 7.23 -2.89 21.67
N PHE A 59 6.98 -4.16 21.33
CA PHE A 59 5.71 -4.70 20.87
C PHE A 59 5.28 -5.89 21.74
N PRO A 60 4.83 -5.66 23.00
CA PRO A 60 4.47 -6.74 23.92
C PRO A 60 3.36 -7.67 23.40
N ARG A 61 2.51 -7.19 22.47
CA ARG A 61 1.50 -8.02 21.79
C ARG A 61 2.09 -9.15 20.95
N LEU A 62 3.37 -9.05 20.55
CA LEU A 62 4.08 -10.05 19.75
C LEU A 62 4.88 -11.05 20.60
N SER A 63 4.89 -10.92 21.94
CA SER A 63 5.72 -11.75 22.84
C SER A 63 5.41 -13.25 22.80
N HIS A 64 4.28 -13.65 22.22
CA HIS A 64 3.95 -15.06 22.00
C HIS A 64 4.79 -15.71 20.88
N HIS A 65 5.43 -14.91 20.03
CA HIS A 65 6.41 -15.39 19.05
C HIS A 65 7.79 -15.46 19.70
N GLN A 66 8.40 -16.65 19.72
CA GLN A 66 9.76 -16.85 20.26
C GLN A 66 10.76 -15.85 19.66
N LYS A 67 10.73 -15.69 18.33
CA LYS A 67 11.60 -14.76 17.61
C LYS A 67 11.46 -13.30 18.04
N ALA A 68 10.29 -12.89 18.56
CA ALA A 68 10.12 -11.54 19.07
C ALA A 68 10.89 -11.30 20.39
N GLY A 69 11.11 -12.36 21.18
CA GLY A 69 11.96 -12.30 22.38
C GLY A 69 13.46 -12.28 22.07
N ASP A 70 13.87 -12.89 20.96
CA ASP A 70 15.28 -13.02 20.58
C ASP A 70 15.76 -11.84 19.71
N LEU A 71 14.96 -11.44 18.72
CA LEU A 71 15.36 -10.45 17.74
C LEU A 71 15.37 -9.03 18.34
N ARG A 72 16.49 -8.33 18.17
CA ARG A 72 16.70 -6.98 18.67
C ARG A 72 16.72 -5.96 17.53
N PHE A 73 16.27 -4.75 17.83
CA PHE A 73 16.45 -3.63 16.91
C PHE A 73 17.94 -3.34 16.71
N GLY A 74 18.40 -3.43 15.46
CA GLY A 74 19.79 -3.19 15.07
C GLY A 74 20.01 -1.84 14.38
N ALA A 75 21.25 -1.62 13.96
CA ALA A 75 21.64 -0.49 13.13
C ALA A 75 21.10 -0.64 11.70
N SER A 76 20.82 0.49 11.05
CA SER A 76 20.37 0.55 9.66
C SER A 76 21.58 0.74 8.72
N ASP A 77 22.49 -0.23 8.67
CA ASP A 77 23.61 -0.19 7.72
C ASP A 77 23.27 -0.98 6.44
N PRO A 78 23.17 -0.33 5.25
CA PRO A 78 22.81 -1.01 4.02
C PRO A 78 23.71 -2.19 3.65
N ALA A 79 25.03 -2.06 3.81
CA ALA A 79 25.98 -3.09 3.42
C ALA A 79 25.83 -4.36 4.29
N GLN A 80 25.68 -4.18 5.61
CA GLN A 80 25.42 -5.28 6.54
C GLN A 80 24.06 -5.94 6.28
N LEU A 81 23.03 -5.14 6.01
CA LEU A 81 21.67 -5.65 5.75
C LEU A 81 21.63 -6.52 4.48
N ALA A 82 22.29 -6.09 3.41
CA ALA A 82 22.36 -6.84 2.16
C ALA A 82 23.11 -8.18 2.29
N GLN A 83 24.01 -8.32 3.27
CA GLN A 83 24.70 -9.58 3.53
C GLN A 83 23.83 -10.62 4.25
N ILE A 84 22.83 -10.18 5.02
CA ILE A 84 22.03 -11.06 5.89
C ILE A 84 20.60 -11.27 5.39
N ALA A 85 20.11 -10.46 4.44
CA ALA A 85 18.76 -10.54 3.91
C ALA A 85 18.72 -10.34 2.39
N GLN A 86 17.83 -11.09 1.74
CA GLN A 86 17.61 -11.06 0.28
C GLN A 86 16.58 -10.01 -0.12
N ILE A 87 15.56 -9.80 0.74
CA ILE A 87 14.54 -8.76 0.59
C ILE A 87 14.64 -7.78 1.74
N ILE A 88 14.71 -6.49 1.41
CA ILE A 88 14.71 -5.40 2.39
C ILE A 88 13.43 -4.59 2.22
N PHE A 89 12.66 -4.51 3.30
CA PHE A 89 11.52 -3.62 3.39
C PHE A 89 11.95 -2.28 3.97
N LEU A 90 11.66 -1.18 3.26
CA LEU A 90 11.95 0.18 3.74
C LEU A 90 10.66 0.81 4.28
N ALA A 91 10.47 0.76 5.59
CA ALA A 91 9.35 1.40 6.31
C ALA A 91 9.81 2.74 6.91
N LEU A 92 10.37 3.60 6.05
CA LEU A 92 10.98 4.86 6.43
C LEU A 92 10.07 6.06 6.12
N PRO A 93 10.26 7.21 6.80
CA PRO A 93 9.69 8.47 6.33
C PRO A 93 10.20 8.80 4.91
N HIS A 94 9.40 9.55 4.17
CA HIS A 94 9.79 10.02 2.83
C HIS A 94 11.12 10.78 2.86
N GLY A 95 11.89 10.65 1.78
CA GLY A 95 13.23 11.21 1.58
C GLY A 95 14.36 10.32 2.10
N PHE A 96 14.08 9.38 3.01
CA PHE A 96 15.12 8.54 3.60
C PHE A 96 15.30 7.21 2.87
N ALA A 97 14.27 6.67 2.21
CA ALA A 97 14.40 5.37 1.53
C ALA A 97 15.43 5.44 0.40
N ALA A 98 15.55 6.61 -0.26
CA ALA A 98 16.56 6.86 -1.28
C ALA A 98 18.01 6.66 -0.81
N GLU A 99 18.33 6.98 0.45
CA GLU A 99 19.66 6.79 1.03
C GLU A 99 20.03 5.30 1.17
N PHE A 100 19.02 4.43 1.34
CA PHE A 100 19.20 2.98 1.49
C PHE A 100 19.16 2.25 0.15
N ALA A 101 18.28 2.69 -0.76
CA ALA A 101 17.95 1.89 -1.92
C ALA A 101 19.15 1.63 -2.83
N LYS A 102 19.94 2.67 -3.13
CA LYS A 102 21.11 2.54 -4.00
C LYS A 102 22.14 1.53 -3.48
N PRO A 103 22.71 1.69 -2.27
CA PRO A 103 23.69 0.73 -1.77
C PRO A 103 23.13 -0.68 -1.58
N LEU A 104 21.84 -0.82 -1.24
CA LEU A 104 21.20 -2.14 -1.14
C LEU A 104 21.12 -2.85 -2.50
N LEU A 105 20.68 -2.14 -3.54
CA LEU A 105 20.61 -2.67 -4.91
C LEU A 105 22.00 -3.03 -5.45
N GLU A 106 23.00 -2.18 -5.21
CA GLU A 106 24.39 -2.43 -5.61
C GLU A 106 24.98 -3.68 -4.95
N ASN A 107 24.50 -4.05 -3.76
CA ASN A 107 24.87 -5.28 -3.06
C ASN A 107 23.94 -6.47 -3.35
N GLY A 108 23.09 -6.38 -4.38
CA GLY A 108 22.27 -7.49 -4.87
C GLY A 108 21.00 -7.78 -4.06
N ALA A 109 20.66 -6.94 -3.07
CA ALA A 109 19.40 -7.06 -2.37
C ALA A 109 18.25 -6.54 -3.26
N ARG A 110 17.06 -7.14 -3.10
CA ARG A 110 15.82 -6.60 -3.68
C ARG A 110 15.06 -5.84 -2.60
N ILE A 111 14.28 -4.86 -3.03
CA ILE A 111 13.70 -3.86 -2.14
C ILE A 111 12.20 -3.76 -2.34
N VAL A 112 11.48 -3.66 -1.22
CA VAL A 112 10.09 -3.22 -1.18
C VAL A 112 10.05 -1.93 -0.35
N ASP A 113 9.93 -0.80 -1.03
CA ASP A 113 9.84 0.51 -0.38
C ASP A 113 8.39 0.86 -0.06
N LEU A 114 8.08 1.09 1.22
CA LEU A 114 6.76 1.51 1.69
C LEU A 114 6.66 3.05 1.82
N SER A 115 7.79 3.76 1.63
CA SER A 115 7.80 5.21 1.52
C SER A 115 7.25 5.67 0.16
N ALA A 116 7.33 6.97 -0.12
CA ALA A 116 6.86 7.53 -1.38
C ALA A 116 7.98 7.88 -2.37
N ASP A 117 9.23 7.61 -2.02
CA ASP A 117 10.42 8.11 -2.72
C ASP A 117 10.42 7.65 -4.19
N PHE A 118 10.05 6.40 -4.44
CA PHE A 118 10.13 5.80 -5.77
C PHE A 118 8.78 5.61 -6.47
N ARG A 119 7.70 6.22 -5.96
CA ARG A 119 6.34 6.05 -6.54
C ARG A 119 6.11 6.86 -7.81
N THR A 120 6.87 7.94 -8.00
CA THR A 120 6.84 8.78 -9.21
C THR A 120 8.04 8.49 -10.09
N THR A 121 7.89 8.63 -11.40
CA THR A 121 9.00 8.52 -12.35
C THR A 121 9.57 9.88 -12.75
N ASP A 122 8.90 10.99 -12.41
CA ASP A 122 9.32 12.35 -12.79
C ASP A 122 9.91 13.10 -11.57
N PRO A 123 11.21 13.45 -11.59
CA PRO A 123 11.83 14.20 -10.51
C PRO A 123 11.22 15.59 -10.29
N ARG A 124 10.59 16.19 -11.32
CA ARG A 124 9.89 17.48 -11.19
C ARG A 124 8.61 17.33 -10.38
N VAL A 125 7.85 16.26 -10.62
CA VAL A 125 6.66 15.93 -9.82
C VAL A 125 7.08 15.63 -8.38
N TYR A 126 8.18 14.90 -8.17
CA TYR A 126 8.71 14.70 -6.83
C TYR A 126 9.03 16.04 -6.13
N LYS A 127 9.81 16.91 -6.78
CA LYS A 127 10.15 18.23 -6.23
C LYS A 127 8.91 19.05 -5.91
N GLU A 128 7.92 19.02 -6.79
CA GLU A 128 6.67 19.75 -6.64
C GLU A 128 5.85 19.31 -5.40
N PHE A 129 5.79 18.02 -5.09
CA PHE A 129 4.97 17.47 -4.00
C PHE A 129 5.74 17.27 -2.69
N TYR A 130 7.06 17.10 -2.75
CA TYR A 130 7.91 16.80 -1.59
C TYR A 130 8.85 17.95 -1.21
N GLY A 131 8.92 19.00 -2.03
CA GLY A 131 9.60 20.26 -1.73
C GLY A 131 11.13 20.22 -1.90
N ASN A 132 11.71 19.08 -2.23
CA ASN A 132 13.15 18.90 -2.39
C ASN A 132 13.44 18.09 -3.66
N ASP A 133 14.64 18.25 -4.23
CA ASP A 133 15.11 17.38 -5.30
C ASP A 133 15.18 15.93 -4.82
N HIS A 134 14.87 14.99 -5.71
CA HIS A 134 14.90 13.57 -5.36
C HIS A 134 16.36 13.14 -5.05
N PRO A 135 16.65 12.44 -3.92
CA PRO A 135 18.02 12.13 -3.53
C PRO A 135 18.72 11.10 -4.43
N ALA A 136 17.95 10.27 -5.16
CA ALA A 136 18.46 9.26 -6.08
C ALA A 136 17.67 9.29 -7.41
N PRO A 137 17.77 10.37 -8.20
CA PRO A 137 16.95 10.56 -9.40
C PRO A 137 17.19 9.47 -10.45
N GLU A 138 18.36 8.82 -10.46
CA GLU A 138 18.72 7.71 -11.34
C GLU A 138 17.95 6.41 -11.06
N LEU A 139 17.23 6.34 -9.94
CA LEU A 139 16.37 5.21 -9.57
C LEU A 139 14.90 5.47 -9.90
N LEU A 140 14.52 6.72 -10.19
CA LEU A 140 13.16 7.03 -10.63
C LEU A 140 12.88 6.35 -11.98
N GLY A 141 11.72 5.70 -12.11
CA GLY A 141 11.36 4.91 -13.29
C GLY A 141 11.96 3.50 -13.34
N LYS A 142 12.87 3.13 -12.42
CA LYS A 142 13.33 1.74 -12.27
C LYS A 142 12.47 0.94 -11.30
N ALA A 143 11.79 1.60 -10.38
CA ALA A 143 10.88 0.96 -9.45
C ALA A 143 9.60 0.54 -10.16
N VAL A 144 9.11 -0.66 -9.86
CA VAL A 144 7.77 -1.09 -10.25
C VAL A 144 6.78 -0.62 -9.19
N TYR A 145 5.68 -0.01 -9.62
CA TYR A 145 4.62 0.41 -8.69
C TYR A 145 3.92 -0.84 -8.13
N GLY A 146 3.97 -0.99 -6.81
CA GLY A 146 3.58 -2.22 -6.10
C GLY A 146 2.08 -2.39 -5.91
N LEU A 147 1.30 -2.32 -6.99
CA LEU A 147 -0.14 -2.59 -7.01
C LEU A 147 -0.41 -3.94 -7.69
N PRO A 148 -0.44 -5.05 -6.94
CA PRO A 148 -0.44 -6.42 -7.48
C PRO A 148 -1.55 -6.71 -8.49
N GLU A 149 -2.76 -6.19 -8.24
CA GLU A 149 -3.92 -6.40 -9.12
C GLU A 149 -3.70 -5.83 -10.54
N ILE A 150 -2.71 -4.94 -10.72
CA ILE A 150 -2.40 -4.27 -12.00
C ILE A 150 -1.04 -4.70 -12.54
N TYR A 151 -0.01 -4.77 -11.69
CA TYR A 151 1.39 -4.93 -12.10
C TYR A 151 2.00 -6.28 -11.67
N ARG A 152 1.17 -7.32 -11.51
CA ARG A 152 1.59 -8.64 -11.01
C ARG A 152 2.83 -9.20 -11.70
N ALA A 153 2.86 -9.11 -13.04
CA ALA A 153 3.94 -9.67 -13.84
C ALA A 153 5.25 -8.89 -13.62
N GLU A 154 5.18 -7.56 -13.63
CA GLU A 154 6.30 -6.66 -13.45
C GLU A 154 6.89 -6.78 -12.04
N ILE A 155 6.03 -6.87 -11.01
CA ILE A 155 6.45 -7.02 -9.61
C ILE A 155 7.26 -8.31 -9.42
N SER A 156 6.89 -9.41 -10.09
CA SER A 156 7.58 -10.69 -9.94
C SER A 156 9.07 -10.63 -10.31
N HIS A 157 9.41 -9.77 -11.28
CA HIS A 157 10.77 -9.57 -11.78
C HIS A 157 11.47 -8.32 -11.21
N ALA A 158 10.78 -7.52 -10.40
CA ALA A 158 11.30 -6.25 -9.91
C ALA A 158 12.43 -6.42 -8.90
N ASN A 159 13.47 -5.59 -9.00
CA ASN A 159 14.49 -5.45 -7.95
C ASN A 159 14.13 -4.36 -6.93
N LEU A 160 13.31 -3.40 -7.34
CA LEU A 160 12.79 -2.32 -6.50
C LEU A 160 11.29 -2.21 -6.76
N VAL A 161 10.50 -2.43 -5.72
CA VAL A 161 9.05 -2.20 -5.72
C VAL A 161 8.76 -0.97 -4.87
N ALA A 162 8.01 -0.02 -5.42
CA ALA A 162 7.49 1.14 -4.70
C ALA A 162 6.04 0.85 -4.30
N CYS A 163 5.79 0.46 -3.06
CA CYS A 163 4.45 0.19 -2.57
C CYS A 163 3.61 1.47 -2.60
N PRO A 164 2.38 1.40 -3.16
CA PRO A 164 1.43 2.51 -3.22
C PRO A 164 1.13 3.12 -1.86
N GLY A 165 0.68 4.37 -1.87
CA GLY A 165 0.03 4.96 -0.70
C GLY A 165 -1.32 4.33 -0.42
N CYS A 166 -1.79 4.51 0.82
CA CYS A 166 -3.04 3.92 1.28
C CYS A 166 -4.27 4.48 0.53
N TYR A 167 -4.41 5.81 0.41
CA TYR A 167 -5.47 6.42 -0.43
C TYR A 167 -5.34 6.05 -1.92
N PRO A 168 -4.16 6.13 -2.55
CA PRO A 168 -3.94 5.65 -3.91
C PRO A 168 -4.49 4.24 -4.15
N THR A 169 -4.22 3.30 -3.23
CA THR A 169 -4.77 1.94 -3.35
C THR A 169 -6.31 1.93 -3.37
N SER A 170 -6.96 2.68 -2.47
CA SER A 170 -8.43 2.73 -2.43
C SER A 170 -9.05 3.53 -3.59
N ILE A 171 -8.30 4.42 -4.22
CA ILE A 171 -8.76 5.27 -5.34
C ILE A 171 -8.52 4.61 -6.70
N LEU A 172 -7.32 4.05 -6.90
CA LEU A 172 -6.88 3.50 -8.17
C LEU A 172 -7.63 2.21 -8.52
N LEU A 173 -7.81 1.28 -7.57
CA LEU A 173 -8.46 0.01 -7.88
C LEU A 173 -9.92 0.20 -8.38
N PRO A 174 -10.75 1.08 -7.82
CA PRO A 174 -12.05 1.38 -8.43
C PRO A 174 -11.97 2.11 -9.78
N LEU A 175 -10.96 2.95 -10.02
CA LEU A 175 -10.90 3.82 -11.21
C LEU A 175 -10.25 3.16 -12.43
N LEU A 176 -9.14 2.45 -12.25
CA LEU A 176 -8.31 1.95 -13.34
C LEU A 176 -9.10 1.08 -14.34
N PRO A 177 -9.94 0.11 -13.92
CA PRO A 177 -10.73 -0.68 -14.86
C PRO A 177 -11.66 0.17 -15.73
N LEU A 178 -12.30 1.19 -15.14
CA LEU A 178 -13.24 2.06 -15.85
C LEU A 178 -12.53 2.99 -16.83
N ILE A 179 -11.33 3.49 -16.48
CA ILE A 179 -10.51 4.29 -17.41
C ILE A 179 -9.99 3.43 -18.56
N GLY A 180 -9.51 2.22 -18.27
CA GLY A 180 -9.01 1.30 -19.29
C GLY A 180 -10.05 0.95 -20.36
N GLU A 181 -11.31 0.82 -19.95
CA GLU A 181 -12.46 0.58 -20.85
C GLU A 181 -13.11 1.88 -21.35
N LYS A 182 -12.51 3.04 -21.07
CA LYS A 182 -13.02 4.38 -21.45
C LYS A 182 -14.46 4.65 -20.99
N ALA A 183 -14.86 4.04 -19.88
CA ALA A 183 -16.23 4.05 -19.40
C ALA A 183 -16.62 5.36 -18.71
N ILE A 184 -15.64 6.17 -18.30
CA ILE A 184 -15.85 7.40 -17.53
C ILE A 184 -15.15 8.60 -18.17
N SER A 185 -15.67 9.80 -17.88
CA SER A 185 -15.06 11.07 -18.24
C SER A 185 -13.92 11.42 -17.28
N LEU A 186 -12.75 11.78 -17.81
CA LEU A 186 -11.55 12.08 -17.01
C LEU A 186 -11.56 13.47 -16.32
N PRO A 187 -12.12 14.54 -16.90
CA PRO A 187 -12.09 15.88 -16.28
C PRO A 187 -12.88 16.06 -14.98
N SER A 188 -13.75 15.12 -14.59
CA SER A 188 -14.68 15.30 -13.46
C SER A 188 -14.55 14.26 -12.35
N ILE A 189 -13.36 13.68 -12.17
CA ILE A 189 -13.09 12.72 -11.09
C ILE A 189 -12.96 13.48 -9.77
N LEU A 190 -13.95 13.32 -8.90
CA LEU A 190 -13.99 13.93 -7.57
C LEU A 190 -13.87 12.84 -6.50
N VAL A 191 -12.88 12.97 -5.62
CA VAL A 191 -12.57 11.97 -4.60
C VAL A 191 -12.66 12.57 -3.21
N THR A 192 -13.42 11.92 -2.33
CA THR A 192 -13.38 12.16 -0.88
C THR A 192 -12.97 10.89 -0.19
N SER A 193 -12.03 10.96 0.74
CA SER A 193 -11.65 9.79 1.55
C SER A 193 -11.58 10.12 3.03
N LEU A 194 -12.02 9.20 3.88
CA LEU A 194 -11.99 9.32 5.33
C LEU A 194 -11.01 8.25 5.84
N SER A 195 -10.00 8.63 6.63
CA SER A 195 -8.99 7.72 7.17
C SER A 195 -8.90 7.78 8.68
N GLY A 196 -8.70 6.61 9.29
CA GLY A 196 -8.28 6.51 10.68
C GLY A 196 -6.91 7.13 10.94
N VAL A 197 -6.67 7.46 12.20
CA VAL A 197 -5.51 8.26 12.66
C VAL A 197 -4.17 7.56 12.47
N THR A 198 -4.14 6.22 12.40
CA THR A 198 -2.89 5.46 12.17
C THR A 198 -2.20 5.82 10.85
N GLY A 199 -2.89 6.41 9.87
CA GLY A 199 -2.31 6.94 8.64
C GLY A 199 -1.30 8.08 8.86
N ALA A 200 -1.39 8.81 9.97
CA ALA A 200 -0.41 9.84 10.34
C ALA A 200 0.92 9.27 10.90
N GLY A 201 0.96 7.96 11.17
CA GLY A 201 2.09 7.30 11.79
C GLY A 201 2.15 7.47 13.30
N ARG A 202 3.27 7.06 13.91
CA ARG A 202 3.47 7.02 15.37
C ARG A 202 4.17 8.28 15.90
N LYS A 203 3.81 9.45 15.36
CA LYS A 203 4.40 10.74 15.74
C LYS A 203 3.69 11.30 16.97
N VAL A 204 4.42 12.04 17.80
CA VAL A 204 3.86 12.76 18.95
C VAL A 204 3.73 14.22 18.56
N GLU A 205 2.57 14.60 18.06
CA GLU A 205 2.21 15.96 17.66
C GLU A 205 0.84 16.29 18.27
N THR A 206 0.60 17.55 18.63
CA THR A 206 -0.64 17.99 19.29
C THR A 206 -1.87 17.54 18.53
N ASP A 207 -1.87 17.73 17.20
CA ASP A 207 -2.97 17.38 16.31
C ASP A 207 -3.38 15.90 16.37
N TYR A 208 -2.50 15.00 16.81
CA TYR A 208 -2.73 13.56 16.89
C TYR A 208 -2.90 13.04 18.32
N LEU A 209 -2.96 13.94 19.32
CA LEU A 209 -3.33 13.54 20.67
C LEU A 209 -4.77 13.04 20.71
N PHE A 210 -5.04 12.08 21.59
CA PHE A 210 -6.36 11.44 21.69
C PHE A 210 -7.49 12.48 21.81
N ALA A 211 -7.35 13.48 22.68
CA ALA A 211 -8.37 14.50 22.89
C ALA A 211 -8.59 15.44 21.69
N GLU A 212 -7.59 15.63 20.83
CA GLU A 212 -7.69 16.47 19.62
C GLU A 212 -8.29 15.70 18.44
N CYS A 213 -8.23 14.36 18.46
CA CYS A 213 -8.81 13.49 17.43
C CYS A 213 -10.20 12.98 17.79
N ASN A 214 -10.45 12.63 19.06
CA ASN A 214 -11.68 11.97 19.50
C ASN A 214 -12.89 12.90 19.28
N GLU A 215 -14.03 12.33 18.87
CA GLU A 215 -15.27 13.07 18.55
C GLU A 215 -15.13 14.14 17.45
N SER A 216 -14.06 14.11 16.64
CA SER A 216 -13.77 15.13 15.62
C SER A 216 -13.52 14.52 14.24
N ILE A 217 -14.04 15.19 13.21
CA ILE A 217 -13.78 14.88 11.79
C ILE A 217 -13.33 16.19 11.12
N ARG A 218 -12.22 16.15 10.39
CA ARG A 218 -11.69 17.35 9.72
C ARG A 218 -11.01 17.04 8.39
N PRO A 219 -11.14 17.90 7.36
CA PRO A 219 -10.35 17.80 6.14
C PRO A 219 -8.89 18.18 6.42
N TYR A 220 -7.98 17.67 5.58
CA TYR A 220 -6.56 18.08 5.62
C TYR A 220 -5.93 17.96 4.23
N GLY A 221 -4.75 18.57 4.04
CA GLY A 221 -4.00 18.43 2.78
C GLY A 221 -4.72 18.95 1.53
N VAL A 222 -5.62 19.93 1.69
CA VAL A 222 -6.35 20.57 0.60
C VAL A 222 -5.64 21.88 0.20
N PRO A 223 -5.61 22.24 -1.10
CA PRO A 223 -6.09 21.47 -2.26
C PRO A 223 -5.08 20.42 -2.73
N LYS A 224 -3.88 20.36 -2.13
CA LYS A 224 -2.75 19.60 -2.65
C LYS A 224 -2.25 18.59 -1.62
N HIS A 225 -2.69 17.34 -1.76
CA HIS A 225 -2.20 16.21 -0.97
C HIS A 225 -1.11 15.45 -1.74
N ARG A 226 -0.07 14.95 -1.05
CA ARG A 226 1.09 14.29 -1.69
C ARG A 226 0.72 13.08 -2.55
N HIS A 227 -0.28 12.31 -2.13
CA HIS A 227 -0.78 11.17 -2.92
C HIS A 227 -1.34 11.54 -4.30
N LEU A 228 -1.65 12.80 -4.59
CA LEU A 228 -2.01 13.21 -5.96
C LEU A 228 -0.86 12.92 -6.93
N SER A 229 0.41 13.04 -6.50
CA SER A 229 1.58 12.75 -7.33
C SER A 229 1.58 11.34 -7.92
N GLU A 230 1.14 10.34 -7.15
CA GLU A 230 1.05 8.96 -7.62
C GLU A 230 -0.30 8.67 -8.27
N ILE A 231 -1.41 9.19 -7.72
CA ILE A 231 -2.75 8.94 -8.29
C ILE A 231 -2.81 9.47 -9.72
N GLU A 232 -2.48 10.74 -9.93
CA GLU A 232 -2.54 11.37 -11.25
C GLU A 232 -1.52 10.76 -12.21
N HIS A 233 -0.35 10.35 -11.72
CA HIS A 233 0.64 9.64 -12.53
C HIS A 233 0.09 8.31 -13.06
N GLN A 234 -0.49 7.48 -12.19
CA GLN A 234 -1.04 6.17 -12.57
C GLN A 234 -2.25 6.29 -13.49
N LEU A 235 -3.17 7.21 -13.19
CA LEU A 235 -4.34 7.47 -14.03
C LEU A 235 -3.92 8.00 -15.42
N SER A 236 -2.96 8.94 -15.47
CA SER A 236 -2.48 9.50 -16.74
C SER A 236 -1.73 8.47 -17.58
N ALA A 237 -0.92 7.62 -16.94
CA ALA A 237 -0.19 6.56 -17.62
C ALA A 237 -1.14 5.57 -18.31
N LEU A 238 -2.25 5.20 -17.65
CA LEU A 238 -3.26 4.32 -18.23
C LEU A 238 -4.10 5.02 -19.30
N ALA A 239 -4.50 6.28 -19.08
CA ALA A 239 -5.34 7.03 -20.01
C ALA A 239 -4.61 7.44 -21.31
N GLY A 240 -3.27 7.57 -21.26
CA GLY A 240 -2.47 8.10 -22.36
C GLY A 240 -2.57 9.62 -22.52
N GLU A 241 -3.22 10.30 -21.58
CA GLU A 241 -3.34 11.76 -21.50
C GLU A 241 -3.27 12.23 -20.05
N LYS A 242 -3.06 13.53 -19.84
CA LYS A 242 -2.97 14.09 -18.49
C LYS A 242 -4.32 14.02 -17.79
N VAL A 243 -4.39 13.29 -16.68
CA VAL A 243 -5.53 13.23 -15.77
C VAL A 243 -5.22 14.06 -14.53
N THR A 244 -6.13 14.99 -14.20
CA THR A 244 -6.09 15.79 -12.97
C THR A 244 -7.36 15.51 -12.18
N ILE A 245 -7.26 15.27 -10.87
CA ILE A 245 -8.43 14.95 -10.04
C ILE A 245 -8.59 15.95 -8.89
N GLN A 246 -9.81 16.06 -8.36
CA GLN A 246 -10.05 16.74 -7.10
C GLN A 246 -9.99 15.71 -5.97
N PHE A 247 -9.13 15.90 -4.96
CA PHE A 247 -9.02 14.99 -3.83
C PHE A 247 -9.07 15.71 -2.48
N THR A 248 -9.99 15.27 -1.61
CA THR A 248 -10.13 15.77 -0.23
C THR A 248 -10.08 14.62 0.77
N PRO A 249 -8.95 14.43 1.47
CA PRO A 249 -8.89 13.51 2.61
C PRO A 249 -9.42 14.15 3.89
N HIS A 250 -10.03 13.32 4.72
CA HIS A 250 -10.51 13.66 6.06
C HIS A 250 -9.92 12.70 7.08
N LEU A 251 -9.52 13.26 8.22
CA LEU A 251 -9.17 12.50 9.41
C LEU A 251 -10.45 12.20 10.19
N VAL A 252 -10.64 10.95 10.62
CA VAL A 252 -11.81 10.51 11.40
C VAL A 252 -11.40 9.88 12.74
N PRO A 253 -12.29 9.85 13.76
CA PRO A 253 -11.95 9.44 15.12
C PRO A 253 -11.97 7.90 15.28
N VAL A 254 -11.27 7.20 14.39
CA VAL A 254 -11.05 5.75 14.45
C VAL A 254 -9.56 5.44 14.25
N ASN A 255 -9.10 4.30 14.72
CA ASN A 255 -7.69 3.94 14.60
C ASN A 255 -7.30 3.60 13.16
N ARG A 256 -8.04 2.69 12.53
CA ARG A 256 -7.73 2.09 11.22
C ARG A 256 -8.91 2.21 10.27
N GLY A 257 -8.60 2.04 8.98
CA GLY A 257 -9.55 2.00 7.89
C GLY A 257 -9.49 3.26 7.04
N ILE A 258 -9.68 3.05 5.74
CA ILE A 258 -10.02 4.09 4.78
C ILE A 258 -11.35 3.72 4.15
N ILE A 259 -12.25 4.69 4.02
CA ILE A 259 -13.37 4.64 3.09
C ILE A 259 -13.22 5.77 2.09
N THR A 260 -13.36 5.44 0.81
CA THR A 260 -13.23 6.36 -0.31
C THR A 260 -14.54 6.40 -1.08
N THR A 261 -15.01 7.60 -1.40
CA THR A 261 -16.13 7.84 -2.30
C THR A 261 -15.64 8.66 -3.48
N ILE A 262 -15.96 8.19 -4.68
CA ILE A 262 -15.53 8.79 -5.95
C ILE A 262 -16.76 9.08 -6.78
N TYR A 263 -16.87 10.31 -7.27
CA TYR A 263 -17.89 10.70 -8.23
C TYR A 263 -17.24 10.86 -9.59
N VAL A 264 -17.82 10.24 -10.60
CA VAL A 264 -17.37 10.30 -12.00
C VAL A 264 -18.57 10.46 -12.92
N ASP A 265 -18.41 11.24 -13.99
CA ASP A 265 -19.41 11.26 -15.06
C ASP A 265 -19.20 10.03 -15.95
N LEU A 266 -20.29 9.35 -16.31
CA LEU A 266 -20.22 8.25 -17.27
C LEU A 266 -19.97 8.79 -18.68
N SER A 267 -19.22 8.03 -19.47
CA SER A 267 -19.19 8.26 -20.92
C SER A 267 -20.58 7.98 -21.52
N LYS A 268 -20.92 8.65 -22.62
CA LYS A 268 -22.28 8.61 -23.22
C LYS A 268 -22.69 7.23 -23.76
N GLU A 269 -21.79 6.24 -23.74
CA GLU A 269 -21.92 4.95 -24.40
C GLU A 269 -22.06 3.76 -23.42
N ILE A 270 -22.18 4.03 -22.11
CA ILE A 270 -22.10 3.02 -21.04
C ILE A 270 -23.45 2.88 -20.32
N ASP A 271 -23.96 1.65 -20.25
CA ASP A 271 -25.09 1.29 -19.39
C ASP A 271 -24.61 0.89 -17.97
N ALA A 272 -25.54 0.77 -17.00
CA ALA A 272 -25.18 0.41 -15.63
C ALA A 272 -24.61 -1.01 -15.50
N ASP A 273 -25.10 -1.95 -16.32
CA ASP A 273 -24.72 -3.37 -16.29
C ASP A 273 -23.28 -3.59 -16.80
N SER A 274 -22.77 -2.66 -17.62
CA SER A 274 -21.39 -2.67 -18.08
C SER A 274 -20.38 -2.41 -16.96
N ILE A 275 -20.70 -1.58 -15.95
CA ILE A 275 -19.78 -1.32 -14.81
C ILE A 275 -19.50 -2.61 -14.04
N ALA A 276 -20.55 -3.39 -13.76
CA ALA A 276 -20.41 -4.68 -13.09
C ALA A 276 -19.54 -5.65 -13.89
N SER A 277 -19.76 -5.69 -15.20
CA SER A 277 -19.00 -6.55 -16.12
C SER A 277 -17.53 -6.14 -16.21
N ILE A 278 -17.24 -4.83 -16.22
CA ILE A 278 -15.86 -4.30 -16.20
C ILE A 278 -15.14 -4.73 -14.93
N TYR A 279 -15.76 -4.57 -13.76
CA TYR A 279 -15.14 -5.01 -12.51
C TYR A 279 -15.00 -6.53 -12.42
N GLN A 280 -16.00 -7.30 -12.87
CA GLN A 280 -15.91 -8.76 -12.86
C GLN A 280 -14.78 -9.25 -13.77
N LYS A 281 -14.60 -8.63 -14.94
CA LYS A 281 -13.48 -8.92 -15.85
C LYS A 281 -12.13 -8.57 -15.21
N ALA A 282 -12.05 -7.43 -14.52
CA ALA A 282 -10.81 -6.97 -13.91
C ALA A 282 -10.42 -7.76 -12.66
N TYR A 283 -11.39 -8.07 -11.79
CA TYR A 283 -11.14 -8.48 -10.40
C TYR A 283 -11.90 -9.73 -9.95
N GLY A 284 -12.62 -10.40 -10.85
CA GLY A 284 -13.43 -11.56 -10.52
C GLY A 284 -12.66 -12.71 -9.86
N ASP A 285 -11.37 -12.84 -10.19
CA ASP A 285 -10.46 -13.86 -9.69
C ASP A 285 -9.39 -13.32 -8.72
N GLU A 286 -9.46 -12.03 -8.37
CA GLU A 286 -8.47 -11.40 -7.50
C GLU A 286 -8.67 -11.81 -6.03
N PRO A 287 -7.65 -12.34 -5.33
CA PRO A 287 -7.83 -12.94 -4.01
C PRO A 287 -8.16 -11.93 -2.91
N PHE A 288 -7.85 -10.65 -3.14
CA PHE A 288 -8.01 -9.58 -2.15
C PHE A 288 -9.01 -8.50 -2.56
N VAL A 289 -9.69 -8.65 -3.70
CA VAL A 289 -10.73 -7.72 -4.13
C VAL A 289 -12.09 -8.36 -3.93
N ARG A 290 -12.97 -7.73 -3.13
CA ARG A 290 -14.35 -8.16 -2.95
C ARG A 290 -15.30 -7.18 -3.62
N LEU A 291 -15.92 -7.61 -4.70
CA LEU A 291 -16.96 -6.84 -5.39
C LEU A 291 -18.27 -6.96 -4.62
N LEU A 292 -18.72 -5.86 -4.02
CA LEU A 292 -19.97 -5.78 -3.26
C LEU A 292 -21.19 -5.45 -4.13
N GLY A 293 -20.95 -5.02 -5.37
CA GLY A 293 -21.99 -4.71 -6.35
C GLY A 293 -22.88 -3.53 -5.96
N ALA A 294 -24.12 -3.58 -6.44
CA ALA A 294 -25.13 -2.55 -6.21
C ALA A 294 -25.94 -2.72 -4.91
N GLU A 295 -25.69 -3.78 -4.12
CA GLU A 295 -26.55 -4.15 -2.98
C GLU A 295 -25.96 -3.76 -1.63
N ARG A 296 -24.63 -3.86 -1.48
CA ARG A 296 -23.94 -3.58 -0.22
C ARG A 296 -23.06 -2.34 -0.31
N PHE A 297 -22.65 -1.84 0.84
CA PHE A 297 -21.71 -0.73 0.97
C PHE A 297 -20.40 -1.22 1.61
N PRO A 298 -19.24 -0.69 1.20
CA PRO A 298 -17.99 -0.90 1.91
C PRO A 298 -18.10 -0.34 3.32
N ASP A 299 -17.52 -1.04 4.29
CA ASP A 299 -17.46 -0.65 5.69
C ASP A 299 -16.04 -0.95 6.20
N THR A 300 -15.37 0.07 6.73
CA THR A 300 -14.00 -0.06 7.21
C THR A 300 -13.84 -1.12 8.28
N LYS A 301 -14.90 -1.40 9.05
CA LYS A 301 -14.90 -2.45 10.07
C LYS A 301 -14.79 -3.86 9.48
N ASN A 302 -15.28 -4.07 8.26
CA ASN A 302 -15.27 -5.37 7.58
C ASN A 302 -13.95 -5.68 6.84
N VAL A 303 -13.06 -4.70 6.74
CA VAL A 303 -11.72 -4.83 6.13
C VAL A 303 -10.59 -4.59 7.13
N SER A 304 -10.87 -4.00 8.30
CA SER A 304 -9.89 -3.76 9.37
C SER A 304 -9.15 -5.02 9.77
N GLY A 305 -7.82 -4.97 9.78
CA GLY A 305 -6.92 -6.09 10.06
C GLY A 305 -6.73 -7.08 8.92
N THR A 306 -7.30 -6.82 7.74
CA THR A 306 -7.24 -7.72 6.57
C THR A 306 -6.53 -7.07 5.39
N ASN A 307 -6.09 -7.89 4.43
CA ASN A 307 -5.54 -7.39 3.17
C ASN A 307 -6.62 -7.16 2.08
N PHE A 308 -7.91 -7.22 2.42
CA PHE A 308 -8.98 -7.02 1.46
C PHE A 308 -9.21 -5.54 1.12
N ILE A 309 -9.64 -5.30 -0.12
CA ILE A 309 -10.39 -4.13 -0.54
C ILE A 309 -11.82 -4.53 -0.89
N ASP A 310 -12.78 -3.78 -0.37
CA ASP A 310 -14.18 -3.88 -0.78
C ASP A 310 -14.47 -2.78 -1.80
N ILE A 311 -15.15 -3.11 -2.91
CA ILE A 311 -15.52 -2.15 -3.96
C ILE A 311 -17.03 -2.26 -4.23
N ALA A 312 -17.72 -1.12 -4.22
CA ALA A 312 -19.13 -1.00 -4.59
C ALA A 312 -19.34 0.19 -5.52
N TRP A 313 -20.45 0.21 -6.25
CA TRP A 313 -20.81 1.32 -7.13
C TRP A 313 -22.32 1.54 -7.18
N ARG A 314 -22.74 2.76 -7.49
CA ARG A 314 -24.13 3.14 -7.78
C ARG A 314 -24.17 4.05 -8.99
N LEU A 315 -25.25 3.97 -9.76
CA LEU A 315 -25.55 4.93 -10.81
C LEU A 315 -26.63 5.89 -10.33
N ASP A 316 -26.34 7.18 -10.28
CA ASP A 316 -27.33 8.22 -10.05
C ASP A 316 -27.76 8.84 -11.39
N LEU A 317 -28.82 8.28 -11.97
CA LEU A 317 -29.39 8.74 -13.24
C LEU A 317 -29.85 10.20 -13.21
N ARG A 318 -30.14 10.77 -12.02
CA ARG A 318 -30.56 12.17 -11.91
C ARG A 318 -29.40 13.13 -12.17
N THR A 319 -28.18 12.72 -11.84
CA THR A 319 -26.96 13.52 -12.00
C THR A 319 -26.10 13.04 -13.16
N GLY A 320 -26.39 11.87 -13.74
CA GLY A 320 -25.59 11.25 -14.80
C GLY A 320 -24.25 10.71 -14.31
N ARG A 321 -24.11 10.47 -12.99
CA ARG A 321 -22.85 10.10 -12.34
C ARG A 321 -22.87 8.70 -11.79
N ALA A 322 -21.73 8.03 -11.89
CA ALA A 322 -21.44 6.89 -11.03
C ALA A 322 -20.81 7.35 -9.71
N ILE A 323 -21.21 6.68 -8.64
CA ILE A 323 -20.66 6.82 -7.30
C ILE A 323 -19.92 5.52 -7.01
N LEU A 324 -18.59 5.57 -7.03
CA LEU A 324 -17.73 4.43 -6.68
C LEU A 324 -17.38 4.56 -5.20
N MET A 325 -17.35 3.44 -4.50
CA MET A 325 -17.00 3.39 -3.09
C MET A 325 -16.03 2.25 -2.86
N SER A 326 -15.03 2.48 -2.01
CA SER A 326 -14.12 1.42 -1.60
C SER A 326 -13.70 1.53 -0.14
N SER A 327 -13.34 0.41 0.47
CA SER A 327 -12.73 0.41 1.80
C SER A 327 -11.56 -0.55 1.92
N ILE A 328 -10.53 -0.12 2.65
CA ILE A 328 -9.35 -0.93 2.99
C ILE A 328 -8.95 -0.70 4.46
N ASP A 329 -8.16 -1.61 5.04
CA ASP A 329 -7.31 -1.25 6.18
C ASP A 329 -6.10 -0.45 5.66
N ASN A 330 -5.91 0.77 6.18
CA ASN A 330 -4.91 1.72 5.71
C ASN A 330 -3.46 1.30 6.01
N ILE A 331 -3.21 0.40 6.95
CA ILE A 331 -1.85 -0.09 7.26
C ILE A 331 -1.63 -1.58 6.91
N VAL A 332 -2.69 -2.30 6.53
CA VAL A 332 -2.59 -3.64 5.91
C VAL A 332 -2.65 -3.50 4.38
N LYS A 333 -3.82 -3.57 3.73
CA LYS A 333 -3.92 -3.42 2.26
C LYS A 333 -3.41 -2.07 1.76
N GLY A 334 -3.53 -1.02 2.57
CA GLY A 334 -2.98 0.30 2.26
C GLY A 334 -1.47 0.46 2.47
N ALA A 335 -0.77 -0.54 3.03
CA ALA A 335 0.68 -0.50 3.24
C ALA A 335 1.30 -1.89 3.39
N SER A 336 1.38 -2.42 4.62
CA SER A 336 2.23 -3.56 4.97
C SER A 336 1.75 -4.87 4.36
N GLY A 337 0.44 -5.09 4.30
CA GLY A 337 -0.15 -6.26 3.67
C GLY A 337 0.10 -6.29 2.17
N GLN A 338 -0.05 -5.15 1.49
CA GLN A 338 0.29 -5.02 0.08
C GLN A 338 1.79 -5.19 -0.18
N ALA A 339 2.65 -4.74 0.73
CA ALA A 339 4.09 -5.00 0.67
C ALA A 339 4.41 -6.51 0.76
N ILE A 340 3.72 -7.25 1.64
CA ILE A 340 3.84 -8.73 1.70
C ILE A 340 3.30 -9.37 0.42
N GLN A 341 2.20 -8.87 -0.14
CA GLN A 341 1.65 -9.35 -1.42
C GLN A 341 2.69 -9.19 -2.55
N CYS A 342 3.34 -8.03 -2.63
CA CYS A 342 4.46 -7.80 -3.55
C CYS A 342 5.64 -8.74 -3.29
N PHE A 343 6.04 -8.93 -2.03
CA PHE A 343 7.10 -9.86 -1.64
C PHE A 343 6.80 -11.29 -2.10
N ASN A 344 5.56 -11.75 -1.92
CA ASN A 344 5.12 -13.06 -2.37
C ASN A 344 5.31 -13.22 -3.88
N LEU A 345 4.88 -12.22 -4.66
CA LEU A 345 5.06 -12.21 -6.11
C LEU A 345 6.54 -12.19 -6.52
N MET A 346 7.37 -11.36 -5.87
CA MET A 346 8.80 -11.27 -6.13
C MET A 346 9.52 -12.62 -5.97
N HIS A 347 9.06 -13.48 -5.07
CA HIS A 347 9.64 -14.81 -4.80
C HIS A 347 8.83 -15.98 -5.37
N GLY A 348 7.75 -15.71 -6.11
CA GLY A 348 6.86 -16.75 -6.64
C GLY A 348 6.25 -17.62 -5.54
N TYR A 349 5.92 -17.03 -4.39
CA TYR A 349 5.07 -17.63 -3.36
C TYR A 349 3.59 -17.41 -3.70
N PRO A 350 2.66 -18.22 -3.14
CA PRO A 350 1.23 -17.92 -3.24
C PRO A 350 0.96 -16.49 -2.75
N GLU A 351 0.25 -15.71 -3.56
CA GLU A 351 0.01 -14.29 -3.29
C GLU A 351 -0.66 -14.04 -1.94
N THR A 352 -1.49 -14.99 -1.49
CA THR A 352 -2.23 -14.93 -0.22
C THR A 352 -1.45 -15.35 1.02
N GLU A 353 -0.22 -15.82 0.88
CA GLU A 353 0.53 -16.37 2.00
C GLU A 353 0.81 -15.29 3.07
N GLY A 354 0.55 -15.64 4.34
CA GLY A 354 0.68 -14.73 5.48
C GLY A 354 -0.32 -13.57 5.52
N LEU A 355 -1.36 -13.58 4.67
CA LEU A 355 -2.29 -12.46 4.48
C LEU A 355 -3.78 -12.81 4.67
N LEU A 356 -4.09 -14.06 5.04
CA LEU A 356 -5.45 -14.56 5.31
C LEU A 356 -5.68 -14.95 6.76
#